data_AF-A0A651HJW7-F1
#
_entry.id   AF-A0A651HJW7-F1
#
_cell.length_a   1.000
_cell.length_b   1.000
_cell.length_c   1.000
_cell.angle_alpha   90.00
_cell.angle_beta   90.00
_cell.angle_gamma   90.00
#
_symmetry.space_group_name_H-M   'P 1'
#
loop_
_entity.id
_entity.type
_entity.pdbx_description
1 polymer ?
#
loop_
_entity_poly.entity_id
_entity_poly.type
_entity_poly.pdbx_seq_one_letter_code
_entity_poly.pdbx_strand_id
1 'polypeptide(L)'
;MKGGTLGALKGLLWFVALSHVTIGLGIMVSTGFQEIMGDMYGASVTWTPELHYLLKPLGVFMLGLGVLGVVAARDPLRHRAVIFTFVAVLLLRVAQRVVHREEIRGAFELETSRMAVNGTFFAVLAVALVVLTLKADRARVDGAGKGRR
;
A
#
# COMPACT_ATOMS: atom_id res chain seq x y z
N MET A 1 15.97 -12.00 -20.61
CA MET A 1 15.59 -11.44 -19.29
C MET A 1 14.19 -10.79 -19.24
N LYS A 2 13.26 -11.10 -20.16
CA LYS A 2 11.92 -10.44 -20.22
C LYS A 2 10.96 -10.79 -19.07
N GLY A 3 11.16 -11.94 -18.41
CA GLY A 3 10.32 -12.35 -17.28
C GLY A 3 10.63 -11.67 -15.94
N GLY A 4 11.84 -11.12 -15.78
CA GLY A 4 12.30 -10.61 -14.47
C GLY A 4 11.52 -9.40 -13.97
N THR A 5 11.30 -8.40 -14.82
CA THR A 5 10.61 -7.16 -14.43
C THR A 5 9.11 -7.37 -14.21
N LEU A 6 8.45 -8.15 -15.07
CA LEU A 6 7.04 -8.50 -14.88
C LEU A 6 6.86 -9.37 -13.64
N GLY A 7 7.76 -10.32 -13.40
CA GLY A 7 7.80 -11.12 -12.18
C GLY A 7 7.97 -10.27 -10.93
N ALA A 8 8.89 -9.30 -10.95
CA ALA A 8 9.09 -8.36 -9.85
C ALA A 8 7.84 -7.49 -9.59
N LEU A 9 7.20 -6.97 -10.64
CA LEU A 9 5.94 -6.22 -10.51
C LEU A 9 4.83 -7.08 -9.90
N LYS A 10 4.67 -8.32 -10.36
CA LYS A 10 3.71 -9.28 -9.81
C LYS A 10 3.99 -9.58 -8.35
N GLY A 11 5.26 -9.84 -8.00
CA GLY A 11 5.68 -10.08 -6.62
C GLY A 11 5.38 -8.90 -5.71
N LEU A 12 5.70 -7.68 -6.15
CA LEU A 12 5.40 -6.46 -5.41
C LEU A 12 3.89 -6.25 -5.23
N LEU A 13 3.09 -6.47 -6.27
CA LEU A 13 1.64 -6.36 -6.19
C LEU A 13 1.03 -7.42 -5.27
N TRP A 14 1.53 -8.66 -5.29
CA TRP A 14 1.10 -9.69 -4.36
C TRP A 14 1.44 -9.33 -2.93
N PHE A 15 2.65 -8.83 -2.67
CA PHE A 15 3.02 -8.32 -1.35
C PHE A 15 2.04 -7.23 -0.89
N VAL A 16 1.82 -6.19 -1.70
CA VAL A 16 0.89 -5.10 -1.39
C VAL A 16 -0.52 -5.64 -1.13
N ALA A 17 -1.03 -6.49 -2.01
CA ALA A 17 -2.38 -7.03 -1.92
C ALA A 17 -2.57 -7.88 -0.66
N LEU A 18 -1.65 -8.81 -0.38
CA LEU A 18 -1.72 -9.68 0.79
C LEU A 18 -1.56 -8.89 2.08
N SER A 19 -0.66 -7.90 2.14
CA SER A 19 -0.57 -7.00 3.29
C SER A 19 -1.89 -6.25 3.54
N HIS A 20 -2.56 -5.77 2.49
CA HIS A 20 -3.84 -5.09 2.63
C HIS A 20 -4.97 -6.03 3.08
N VAL A 21 -5.03 -7.24 2.54
CA VAL A 21 -6.03 -8.25 2.96
C VAL A 21 -5.81 -8.66 4.41
N THR A 22 -4.58 -9.02 4.77
CA THR A 22 -4.25 -9.49 6.13
C THR A 22 -4.46 -8.42 7.18
N ILE A 23 -3.93 -7.21 6.95
CA ILE A 23 -4.09 -6.10 7.88
C ILE A 23 -5.56 -5.64 7.91
N GLY A 24 -6.21 -5.54 6.76
CA GLY A 24 -7.62 -5.14 6.68
C GLY A 24 -8.54 -6.09 7.43
N LEU A 25 -8.35 -7.40 7.25
CA LEU A 25 -9.10 -8.41 7.99
C LEU A 25 -8.80 -8.34 9.50
N GLY A 26 -7.52 -8.27 9.88
CA GLY A 26 -7.12 -8.19 11.29
C GLY A 26 -7.71 -6.97 12.00
N ILE A 27 -7.61 -5.78 11.39
CA ILE A 27 -8.20 -4.53 11.91
C ILE A 27 -9.72 -4.64 12.01
N MET A 28 -10.38 -5.30 11.06
CA MET A 28 -11.85 -5.39 11.05
C MET A 28 -12.39 -6.27 12.20
N VAL A 29 -11.66 -7.33 12.58
CA VAL A 29 -12.19 -8.40 13.45
C VAL A 29 -11.55 -8.48 14.83
N SER A 30 -10.38 -7.87 15.06
CA SER A 30 -9.64 -8.03 16.32
C SER A 30 -9.13 -6.70 16.87
N THR A 31 -9.59 -6.33 18.06
CA THR A 31 -9.10 -5.15 18.80
C THR A 31 -7.62 -5.30 19.17
N GLY A 32 -7.20 -6.48 19.64
CA GLY A 32 -5.78 -6.74 19.94
C GLY A 32 -4.88 -6.62 18.69
N PHE A 33 -5.39 -6.98 17.50
CA PHE A 33 -4.64 -6.75 16.26
C PHE A 33 -4.57 -5.26 15.90
N GLN A 34 -5.62 -4.49 16.17
CA GLN A 34 -5.59 -3.03 16.01
C GLN A 34 -4.52 -2.40 16.92
N GLU A 35 -4.43 -2.84 18.17
CA GLU A 35 -3.42 -2.37 19.14
C GLU A 35 -2.00 -2.68 18.67
N ILE A 36 -1.73 -3.96 18.32
CA ILE A 36 -0.44 -4.38 17.77
C ILE A 36 -0.06 -3.54 16.54
N MET A 37 -1.01 -3.30 15.64
CA MET A 37 -0.76 -2.47 14.47
C MET A 37 -0.52 -1.00 14.83
N GLY A 38 -1.23 -0.46 15.82
CA GLY A 38 -1.00 0.88 16.35
C GLY A 38 0.42 1.02 16.91
N ASP A 39 0.85 0.07 17.74
CA ASP A 39 2.19 0.01 18.31
C ASP A 39 3.26 -0.09 17.23
N MET A 40 3.04 -0.93 16.21
CA MET A 40 3.94 -1.03 15.05
C MET A 40 4.06 0.30 14.30
N TYR A 41 2.99 1.08 14.23
CA TYR A 41 2.99 2.43 13.66
C TYR A 41 3.56 3.49 14.61
N GLY A 42 3.83 3.13 15.86
CA GLY A 42 4.37 4.00 16.91
C GLY A 42 3.32 4.83 17.65
N ALA A 43 2.04 4.48 17.53
CA ALA A 43 0.93 5.21 18.17
C ALA A 43 0.94 4.98 19.68
N SER A 44 1.02 6.08 20.44
CA SER A 44 0.76 6.09 21.88
C SER A 44 -0.60 6.74 22.08
N VAL A 45 -1.64 5.91 22.20
CA VAL A 45 -3.02 6.34 22.37
C VAL A 45 -3.71 5.55 23.47
N THR A 46 -4.70 6.17 24.12
CA THR A 46 -5.63 5.43 24.96
C THR A 46 -6.59 4.65 24.06
N TRP A 47 -6.51 3.32 24.11
CA TRP A 47 -7.39 2.44 23.36
C TRP A 47 -8.80 2.45 23.96
N THR A 48 -9.72 3.16 23.32
CA THR A 48 -11.13 3.21 23.72
C THR A 48 -12.02 2.39 22.79
N PRO A 49 -13.21 1.96 23.24
CA PRO A 49 -14.18 1.28 22.39
C PRO A 49 -14.53 2.06 21.12
N GLU A 50 -14.60 3.39 21.20
CA GLU A 50 -14.88 4.29 20.07
C GLU A 50 -13.75 4.25 19.05
N LEU A 51 -12.49 4.32 19.49
CA LEU A 51 -11.33 4.23 18.60
C LEU A 51 -11.30 2.86 17.89
N HIS A 52 -11.54 1.78 18.62
CA HIS A 52 -11.62 0.45 18.01
C HIS A 52 -12.71 0.34 16.96
N TYR A 53 -13.88 0.95 17.23
CA TYR A 53 -14.98 1.00 16.28
C TYR A 53 -14.62 1.81 15.04
N LEU A 54 -13.97 2.97 15.21
CA LEU A 54 -13.52 3.83 14.09
C LEU A 54 -12.49 3.17 13.18
N LEU A 55 -11.69 2.23 13.70
CA LEU A 55 -10.72 1.48 12.91
C LEU A 55 -11.37 0.39 12.05
N LYS A 56 -12.54 -0.16 12.41
CA LYS A 56 -13.18 -1.24 11.64
C LYS A 56 -13.50 -0.84 10.19
N PRO A 57 -14.11 0.34 9.90
CA PRO A 57 -14.28 0.81 8.53
C PRO A 57 -12.96 0.92 7.75
N LEU A 58 -11.88 1.36 8.39
CA LEU A 58 -10.55 1.40 7.77
C LEU A 58 -10.10 0.00 7.34
N GLY A 59 -10.35 -1.01 8.17
CA GLY A 59 -10.11 -2.42 7.83
C GLY A 59 -10.87 -2.87 6.59
N VAL A 60 -12.16 -2.50 6.47
CA VAL A 60 -13.00 -2.81 5.29
C VAL A 60 -12.44 -2.15 4.02
N PHE A 61 -12.03 -0.88 4.09
CA PHE A 61 -11.41 -0.20 2.96
C PHE A 61 -10.09 -0.86 2.54
N MET A 62 -9.25 -1.25 3.51
CA MET A 62 -8.02 -1.98 3.24
C MET A 62 -8.30 -3.33 2.57
N LEU A 63 -9.31 -4.06 3.03
CA LEU A 63 -9.71 -5.33 2.42
C LEU A 63 -10.15 -5.14 0.96
N GLY A 64 -10.97 -4.13 0.68
CA GLY A 64 -11.41 -3.79 -0.68
C GLY A 64 -10.24 -3.46 -1.61
N LEU A 65 -9.29 -2.64 -1.15
CA LEU A 65 -8.04 -2.38 -1.88
C LEU A 65 -7.24 -3.67 -2.10
N GLY A 66 -7.11 -4.51 -1.07
CA GLY A 66 -6.41 -5.79 -1.17
C GLY A 66 -6.98 -6.69 -2.26
N VAL A 67 -8.31 -6.80 -2.36
CA VAL A 67 -8.98 -7.58 -3.41
C VAL A 67 -8.68 -7.02 -4.81
N LEU A 68 -8.76 -5.70 -4.99
CA LEU A 68 -8.36 -5.05 -6.25
C LEU A 68 -6.87 -5.31 -6.57
N GLY A 69 -6.02 -5.28 -5.54
CA GLY A 69 -4.61 -5.62 -5.63
C GLY A 69 -4.37 -7.05 -6.11
N VAL A 70 -5.14 -8.03 -5.63
CA VAL A 70 -5.06 -9.42 -6.10
C VAL A 70 -5.39 -9.52 -7.59
N VAL A 71 -6.43 -8.81 -8.05
CA VAL A 71 -6.79 -8.76 -9.48
C VAL A 71 -5.65 -8.18 -10.30
N ALA A 72 -5.09 -7.05 -9.85
CA ALA A 72 -3.94 -6.42 -10.51
C ALA A 72 -2.69 -7.31 -10.50
N ALA A 73 -2.43 -8.05 -9.42
CA ALA A 73 -1.26 -8.93 -9.31
C ALA A 73 -1.31 -10.10 -10.32
N ARG A 74 -2.49 -10.61 -10.65
CA ARG A 74 -2.66 -11.69 -11.64
C ARG A 74 -2.30 -11.24 -13.05
N ASP A 75 -2.76 -10.07 -13.46
CA ASP A 75 -2.46 -9.47 -14.76
C ASP A 75 -2.21 -7.95 -14.64
N PRO A 76 -0.98 -7.54 -14.29
CA PRO A 76 -0.66 -6.14 -13.97
C PRO A 76 -0.86 -5.18 -15.15
N LEU A 77 -0.47 -5.62 -16.36
CA LEU A 77 -0.49 -4.74 -17.53
C LEU A 77 -1.93 -4.50 -18.03
N ARG A 78 -2.82 -5.47 -17.86
CA ARG A 78 -4.26 -5.29 -18.11
C ARG A 78 -4.93 -4.36 -17.11
N HIS A 79 -4.48 -4.36 -15.85
CA HIS A 79 -5.11 -3.62 -14.75
C HIS A 79 -4.27 -2.43 -14.25
N ARG A 80 -3.51 -1.78 -15.14
CA ARG A 80 -2.65 -0.64 -14.80
C ARG A 80 -3.35 0.48 -14.03
N ALA A 81 -4.64 0.71 -14.30
CA ALA A 81 -5.44 1.70 -13.60
C ALA A 81 -5.48 1.44 -12.08
N VAL A 82 -5.64 0.17 -11.67
CA VAL A 82 -5.62 -0.22 -10.26
C VAL A 82 -4.26 0.07 -9.63
N ILE A 83 -3.17 -0.22 -10.34
CA ILE A 83 -1.81 0.06 -9.87
C ILE A 83 -1.62 1.57 -9.65
N PHE A 84 -2.06 2.39 -10.60
CA PHE A 84 -1.98 3.85 -10.45
C PHE A 84 -2.90 4.39 -9.34
N THR A 85 -4.03 3.75 -9.06
CA THR A 85 -4.83 4.06 -7.87
C THR A 85 -4.05 3.79 -6.58
N PHE A 86 -3.35 2.64 -6.48
CA PHE A 86 -2.46 2.38 -5.34
C PHE A 86 -1.36 3.44 -5.20
N VAL A 87 -0.71 3.80 -6.31
CA VAL A 87 0.30 4.86 -6.33
C VAL A 87 -0.28 6.18 -5.83
N ALA A 88 -1.45 6.59 -6.35
CA ALA A 88 -2.12 7.81 -5.93
C ALA A 88 -2.45 7.79 -4.43
N VAL A 89 -3.02 6.70 -3.93
CA VAL A 89 -3.34 6.55 -2.50
C VAL A 89 -2.09 6.61 -1.62
N LEU A 90 -0.99 5.96 -2.03
CA LEU A 90 0.29 6.01 -1.31
C LEU A 90 0.86 7.42 -1.26
N LEU A 91 0.86 8.14 -2.38
CA LEU A 91 1.35 9.52 -2.45
C LEU A 91 0.46 10.47 -1.65
N LEU A 92 -0.87 10.33 -1.75
CA LEU A 92 -1.81 11.11 -0.93
C LEU A 92 -1.61 10.83 0.56
N ARG A 93 -1.33 9.58 0.95
CA ARG A 93 -1.01 9.23 2.34
C ARG A 93 0.29 9.88 2.82
N VAL A 94 1.32 9.92 1.98
CA VAL A 94 2.58 10.62 2.31
C VAL A 94 2.33 12.13 2.44
N ALA A 95 1.62 12.73 1.48
CA ALA A 95 1.29 14.16 1.49
C ALA A 95 0.46 14.53 2.72
N GLN A 96 -0.61 13.77 3.00
CA GLN A 96 -1.46 13.96 4.19
C GLN A 96 -0.63 13.89 5.47
N ARG A 97 0.29 12.92 5.60
CA ARG A 97 1.15 12.80 6.79
C ARG A 97 2.13 13.96 6.94
N VAL A 98 2.61 14.53 5.84
CA VAL A 98 3.50 15.70 5.87
C VAL A 98 2.73 16.97 6.21
N VAL A 99 1.57 17.18 5.59
CA VAL A 99 0.72 18.36 5.80
C VAL A 99 0.15 18.39 7.22
N HIS A 100 -0.37 17.27 7.71
CA HIS A 100 -1.00 17.15 9.02
C HIS A 100 -0.05 16.61 10.09
N ARG A 101 1.26 16.81 9.93
CA ARG A 101 2.26 16.19 10.82
C ARG A 101 2.10 16.58 12.30
N GLU A 102 1.79 17.86 12.56
CA GLU A 102 1.65 18.36 13.93
C GLU A 102 0.35 17.88 14.57
N GLU A 103 -0.75 17.84 13.81
CA GLU A 103 -2.03 17.27 14.26
C GLU A 103 -1.88 15.79 14.60
N ILE A 104 -1.23 15.02 13.73
CA ILE A 104 -0.97 13.59 13.95
C ILE A 104 -0.08 13.40 15.18
N ARG A 105 0.96 14.21 15.33
CA ARG A 105 1.86 14.14 16.49
C ARG A 105 1.12 14.48 17.80
N GLY A 106 0.26 15.49 17.78
CA GLY A 106 -0.52 15.88 18.96
C GLY A 106 -1.60 14.85 19.32
N ALA A 107 -2.22 14.20 18.33
CA ALA A 107 -3.32 13.27 18.56
C ALA A 107 -2.87 11.83 18.88
N PHE A 108 -1.74 11.39 18.33
CA PHE A 108 -1.25 10.00 18.44
C PHE A 108 0.11 9.89 19.14
N GLU A 109 0.66 11.01 19.62
CA GLU A 109 1.96 11.11 20.29
C GLU A 109 3.10 10.42 19.53
N LEU A 110 3.01 10.41 18.18
CA LEU A 110 3.94 9.66 17.34
C LEU A 110 5.37 10.20 17.43
N GLU A 111 6.31 9.28 17.57
CA GLU A 111 7.74 9.58 17.42
C GLU A 111 8.03 10.03 15.98
N THR A 112 8.73 11.16 15.82
CA THR A 112 9.03 11.76 14.51
C THR A 112 9.81 10.81 13.59
N SER A 113 10.68 9.98 14.18
CA SER A 113 11.46 8.95 13.46
C SER A 113 10.54 7.91 12.79
N ARG A 114 9.54 7.40 13.53
CA ARG A 114 8.53 6.43 13.04
C ARG A 114 7.68 7.01 11.93
N MET A 115 7.27 8.28 12.05
CA MET A 115 6.53 8.98 10.99
C MET A 115 7.33 9.06 9.69
N ALA A 116 8.62 9.41 9.78
CA ALA A 116 9.52 9.52 8.63
C ALA A 116 9.76 8.15 7.96
N VAL A 117 9.97 7.09 8.75
CA VAL A 117 10.14 5.72 8.24
C VAL A 117 8.91 5.27 7.46
N ASN A 118 7.71 5.42 8.04
CA ASN A 118 6.47 5.02 7.38
C ASN A 118 6.21 5.82 6.10
N GLY A 119 6.44 7.13 6.12
CA GLY A 119 6.32 7.98 4.93
C GLY A 119 7.30 7.58 3.83
N THR A 120 8.56 7.33 4.19
CA THR A 120 9.61 6.88 3.26
C THR A 120 9.26 5.53 2.64
N PHE A 121 8.79 4.59 3.46
CA PHE A 121 8.36 3.27 2.99
C PHE A 121 7.26 3.36 1.93
N PHE A 122 6.21 4.16 2.18
CA PHE A 122 5.13 4.35 1.20
C PHE A 122 5.60 5.07 -0.07
N ALA A 123 6.48 6.06 0.05
CA ALA A 123 7.06 6.75 -1.11
C ALA A 123 7.89 5.79 -1.97
N VAL A 124 8.73 4.95 -1.36
CA VAL A 124 9.54 3.94 -2.05
C VAL A 124 8.64 2.92 -2.76
N LEU A 125 7.57 2.44 -2.10
CA LEU A 125 6.60 1.55 -2.73
C LEU A 125 5.92 2.19 -3.95
N ALA A 126 5.48 3.45 -3.84
CA ALA A 126 4.86 4.18 -4.94
C ALA A 126 5.81 4.30 -6.14
N VAL A 127 7.06 4.70 -5.90
CA VAL A 127 8.09 4.80 -6.93
C VAL A 127 8.37 3.43 -7.56
N ALA A 128 8.52 2.39 -6.75
CA ALA A 128 8.77 1.03 -7.23
C ALA A 128 7.63 0.53 -8.14
N LEU A 129 6.37 0.74 -7.75
CA LEU A 129 5.20 0.38 -8.55
C LEU A 129 5.19 1.11 -9.90
N VAL A 130 5.47 2.42 -9.93
CA VAL A 130 5.52 3.19 -11.17
C VAL A 130 6.65 2.69 -12.07
N VAL A 131 7.88 2.59 -11.53
CA VAL A 131 9.06 2.20 -12.31
C VAL A 131 8.90 0.79 -12.88
N LEU A 132 8.44 -0.17 -12.07
CA LEU A 132 8.25 -1.54 -12.52
C LEU A 132 7.12 -1.66 -13.56
N THR A 133 6.03 -0.90 -13.40
CA THR A 133 4.94 -0.86 -14.38
C THR A 133 5.43 -0.32 -15.72
N LEU A 134 6.11 0.82 -15.72
CA LEU A 134 6.63 1.43 -16.96
C LEU A 134 7.66 0.54 -17.66
N LYS A 135 8.57 -0.08 -16.88
CA LYS A 135 9.57 -1.00 -17.45
C LYS A 135 8.92 -2.28 -18.00
N ALA A 136 7.94 -2.85 -17.32
CA ALA A 136 7.22 -4.04 -17.78
C ALA A 136 6.41 -3.77 -19.06
N ASP A 137 5.79 -2.59 -19.17
CA ASP A 137 5.04 -2.18 -20.35
C ASP A 137 5.95 -1.99 -21.58
N ARG A 138 7.08 -1.28 -21.41
CA ARG A 138 8.10 -1.14 -22.47
C ARG A 138 8.61 -2.49 -22.97
N ALA A 139 8.95 -3.39 -22.05
CA ALA A 139 9.44 -4.73 -22.40
C ALA A 139 8.41 -5.57 -23.17
N ARG A 140 7.11 -5.36 -22.94
CA ARG A 140 6.02 -5.99 -23.70
C ARG A 140 5.96 -5.44 -25.12
N VAL A 141 6.03 -4.12 -25.31
CA VAL A 141 6.00 -3.46 -26.62
C VAL A 141 7.21 -3.89 -27.48
N ASP A 142 8.41 -3.84 -26.92
CA ASP A 142 9.64 -4.26 -27.60
C ASP A 142 9.63 -5.74 -27.98
N GLY A 143 8.95 -6.57 -27.18
CA GLY A 143 8.74 -7.98 -27.47
C GLY A 143 7.83 -8.22 -28.67
N ALA A 144 6.75 -7.44 -28.80
CA ALA A 144 5.79 -7.56 -29.89
C ALA A 144 6.38 -7.09 -31.24
N GLY A 145 7.27 -6.10 -31.24
CA GLY A 145 7.92 -5.59 -32.45
C GLY A 145 8.91 -6.57 -33.10
N LYS A 146 9.55 -7.45 -32.31
CA LYS A 146 10.51 -8.45 -32.81
C LYS A 146 9.89 -9.69 -33.43
N GLY A 147 8.60 -9.97 -33.20
CA GLY A 147 7.90 -11.14 -33.76
C GLY A 147 7.22 -10.90 -35.12
N ARG A 148 7.35 -9.69 -35.68
CA ARG A 148 6.72 -9.26 -36.94
C ARG A 148 7.72 -8.98 -38.07
N ARG A 149 9.00 -9.27 -37.86
CA ARG A 149 10.07 -9.20 -38.87
C ARG A 149 10.63 -10.59 -39.06
#